data_AF-A0A1G3ASK8-F1
#
_entry.id   AF-A0A1G3ASK8-F1
#
_cell.length_a   1.000
_cell.length_b   1.000
_cell.length_c   1.000
_cell.angle_alpha   90.00
_cell.angle_beta   90.00
_cell.angle_gamma   90.00
#
_symmetry.space_group_name_H-M   'P 1'
#
loop_
_entity.id
_entity.type
_entity.pdbx_description
1 polymer ?
#
loop_
_entity_poly.entity_id
_entity_poly.type
_entity_poly.pdbx_seq_one_letter_code
_entity_poly.pdbx_strand_id
1 'polypeptide(L)'
;MTRFVVLRHESPRGLHWDFMFETCPVLATWALARPPDSTEAMVAEVLPDHRLEYLDYEGPISGGRGSVTRWDRGTCAVERRSDAELVLSLAGDKLAGRATLMRLPDEPTRWRFSY
;
A
#
# COMPACT_ATOMS: atom_id res chain seq x y z
N MET A 1 6.42 -11.97 12.06
CA MET A 1 6.93 -11.10 10.99
C MET A 1 5.78 -10.22 10.54
N THR A 2 6.03 -8.95 10.28
CA THR A 2 4.99 -7.99 9.83
C THR A 2 4.49 -8.41 8.46
N ARG A 3 3.18 -8.43 8.24
CA ARG A 3 2.57 -8.75 6.95
C ARG A 3 2.31 -7.49 6.14
N PHE A 4 2.32 -7.66 4.82
CA PHE A 4 1.82 -6.67 3.88
C PHE A 4 0.84 -7.31 2.90
N VAL A 5 -0.02 -6.49 2.33
CA VAL A 5 -0.90 -6.84 1.22
C VAL A 5 -0.93 -5.70 0.23
N VAL A 6 -1.11 -6.04 -1.04
CA VAL A 6 -1.48 -5.08 -2.07
C VAL A 6 -2.83 -5.50 -2.62
N LEU A 7 -3.82 -4.62 -2.54
CA LEU A 7 -5.13 -4.85 -3.11
C LEU A 7 -5.30 -4.04 -4.39
N ARG A 8 -5.65 -4.71 -5.49
CA ARG A 8 -6.11 -4.05 -6.70
C ARG A 8 -7.56 -3.61 -6.48
N HIS A 9 -7.78 -2.30 -6.49
CA HIS A 9 -9.05 -1.68 -6.13
C HIS A 9 -9.71 -1.04 -7.36
N GLU A 10 -10.79 -1.67 -7.81
CA GLU A 10 -11.66 -1.13 -8.85
C GLU A 10 -12.78 -0.30 -8.21
N SER A 11 -12.67 1.03 -8.30
CA SER A 11 -13.64 1.96 -7.73
C SER A 11 -14.36 2.78 -8.82
N PRO A 12 -15.50 3.44 -8.52
CA PRO A 12 -16.11 4.40 -9.44
C PRO A 12 -15.21 5.58 -9.82
N ARG A 13 -14.15 5.85 -9.03
CA ARG A 13 -13.15 6.89 -9.33
C ARG A 13 -12.02 6.40 -10.22
N GLY A 14 -12.00 5.10 -10.54
CA GLY A 14 -10.96 4.45 -11.33
C GLY A 14 -10.24 3.34 -10.57
N LEU A 15 -9.25 2.78 -11.26
CA LEU A 15 -8.39 1.69 -10.80
C LEU A 15 -7.17 2.23 -10.05
N HIS A 16 -6.88 1.65 -8.89
CA HIS A 16 -5.66 1.92 -8.13
C HIS A 16 -5.24 0.67 -7.33
N TRP A 17 -4.11 0.76 -6.62
CA TRP A 17 -3.58 -0.32 -5.79
C TRP A 17 -3.36 0.16 -4.38
N ASP A 18 -4.05 -0.44 -3.42
CA ASP A 18 -3.87 -0.13 -2.01
C ASP A 18 -2.70 -0.95 -1.46
N PHE A 19 -1.57 -0.30 -1.20
CA PHE A 19 -0.43 -0.88 -0.51
C PHE A 19 -0.64 -0.73 1.00
N MET A 20 -0.66 -1.85 1.72
CA MET A 20 -0.95 -1.91 3.14
C MET A 20 0.08 -2.75 3.87
N PHE A 21 0.50 -2.34 5.06
CA PHE A 21 1.29 -3.20 5.94
C PHE A 21 0.90 -3.05 7.41
N GLU A 22 1.15 -4.10 8.19
CA GLU A 22 0.76 -4.15 9.60
C GLU A 22 1.53 -3.13 10.45
N THR A 23 0.77 -2.23 11.08
CA THR A 23 1.22 -1.33 12.14
C THR A 23 0.24 -1.49 13.32
N CYS A 24 0.30 -2.64 13.99
CA CYS A 24 -0.67 -3.07 14.99
C CYS A 24 -1.12 -1.91 15.91
N PRO A 25 -2.43 -1.66 16.04
CA PRO A 25 -3.54 -2.57 15.69
C PRO A 25 -4.17 -2.36 14.29
N VAL A 26 -3.52 -1.60 13.41
CA VAL A 26 -4.10 -1.20 12.11
C VAL A 26 -3.16 -1.50 10.94
N LEU A 27 -3.64 -1.24 9.72
CA LEU A 27 -2.84 -1.23 8.50
C LEU A 27 -2.59 0.20 8.05
N ALA A 28 -1.32 0.60 8.02
CA ALA A 28 -0.92 1.82 7.34
C ALA A 28 -1.11 1.63 5.84
N THR A 29 -1.79 2.58 5.18
CA THR A 29 -2.31 2.38 3.82
C THR A 29 -1.98 3.53 2.88
N TRP A 30 -1.53 3.19 1.67
CA TRP A 30 -1.35 4.14 0.57
C TRP A 30 -2.04 3.63 -0.70
N ALA A 31 -2.78 4.51 -1.38
CA ALA A 31 -3.28 4.27 -2.73
C ALA A 31 -2.20 4.63 -3.76
N LEU A 32 -1.80 3.66 -4.57
CA LEU A 32 -0.84 3.80 -5.66
C LEU A 32 -1.56 3.96 -7.01
N ALA A 33 -1.10 4.91 -7.82
CA ALA A 33 -1.71 5.19 -9.12
C ALA A 33 -1.45 4.10 -10.20
N ARG A 34 -0.47 3.22 -9.97
CA ARG A 34 -0.02 2.17 -10.90
C ARG A 34 0.29 0.88 -10.11
N PRO A 35 0.42 -0.28 -10.79
CA PRO A 35 0.90 -1.50 -10.14
C PRO A 35 2.26 -1.26 -9.44
N PRO A 36 2.48 -1.80 -8.22
CA PRO A 36 3.70 -1.54 -7.47
C PRO A 36 5.00 -2.06 -8.10
N ASP A 37 4.93 -2.98 -9.07
CA ASP A 37 6.08 -3.49 -9.85
C ASP A 37 6.46 -2.61 -11.05
N SER A 38 5.84 -1.43 -11.19
CA SER A 38 6.23 -0.43 -12.17
C SER A 38 7.66 0.05 -11.96
N THR A 39 8.46 0.08 -13.03
CA THR A 39 9.85 0.58 -13.03
C THR A 39 9.97 2.08 -12.78
N GLU A 40 8.88 2.83 -12.96
CA GLU A 40 8.83 4.26 -12.68
C GLU A 40 8.23 4.54 -11.29
N ALA A 41 8.90 5.41 -10.55
CA ALA A 41 8.36 5.96 -9.30
C ALA A 41 7.00 6.63 -9.54
N MET A 42 6.06 6.47 -8.61
CA MET A 42 4.68 6.93 -8.76
C MET A 42 4.21 7.70 -7.52
N VAL A 43 3.11 8.44 -7.67
CA VAL A 43 2.43 9.06 -6.55
C VAL A 43 1.70 7.98 -5.74
N ALA A 44 1.82 8.10 -4.43
CA ALA A 44 1.15 7.32 -3.41
C ALA A 44 0.38 8.28 -2.49
N GLU A 45 -0.92 8.08 -2.33
CA GLU A 45 -1.76 8.91 -1.48
C GLU A 45 -2.07 8.18 -0.17
N VAL A 46 -1.81 8.81 0.97
CA VAL A 46 -2.15 8.26 2.29
C VAL A 46 -3.67 8.13 2.41
N LEU A 47 -4.11 6.93 2.76
CA LEU A 47 -5.50 6.67 3.12
C LEU A 47 -5.65 6.52 4.64
N PRO A 48 -6.89 6.63 5.17
CA PRO A 48 -7.15 6.26 6.56
C PRO A 48 -6.66 4.84 6.86
N ASP A 49 -6.27 4.62 8.10
CA ASP A 49 -5.85 3.31 8.59
C ASP A 49 -6.94 2.25 8.35
N HIS A 50 -6.53 1.08 7.85
CA HIS A 50 -7.44 -0.03 7.57
C HIS A 50 -7.41 -1.08 8.68
N ARG A 51 -8.49 -1.85 8.79
CA ARG A 51 -8.58 -2.99 9.74
C ARG A 51 -7.67 -4.12 9.25
N LEU A 52 -7.10 -4.87 10.19
CA LEU A 52 -6.26 -6.04 9.89
C LEU A 52 -6.96 -7.08 9.00
N GLU A 53 -8.28 -7.15 9.03
CA GLU A 53 -9.11 -8.02 8.17
C GLU A 53 -8.82 -7.82 6.67
N TYR A 54 -8.37 -6.62 6.25
CA TYR A 54 -8.04 -6.33 4.86
C TYR A 54 -6.78 -7.03 4.35
N LEU A 55 -5.97 -7.64 5.21
CA LEU A 55 -4.86 -8.50 4.78
C LEU A 55 -5.34 -9.71 4.00
N ASP A 56 -6.54 -10.19 4.34
CA ASP A 56 -7.10 -11.43 3.80
C ASP A 56 -8.37 -11.17 2.96
N TYR A 57 -9.01 -10.01 3.11
CA TYR A 57 -10.26 -9.65 2.43
C TYR A 57 -10.12 -9.48 0.91
N GLU A 58 -11.09 -10.05 0.19
CA GLU A 58 -11.32 -9.82 -1.23
C GLU A 58 -12.84 -9.71 -1.46
N GLY A 59 -13.28 -8.81 -2.32
CA GLY A 59 -14.69 -8.62 -2.64
C GLY A 59 -15.16 -7.17 -2.60
N PRO A 60 -16.49 -6.95 -2.53
CA PRO A 60 -17.07 -5.62 -2.63
C PRO A 60 -16.77 -4.74 -1.41
N ILE A 61 -16.58 -3.45 -1.63
CA ILE A 61 -16.40 -2.46 -0.57
C ILE A 61 -17.71 -1.71 -0.33
N SER A 62 -18.06 -1.57 0.95
CA SER A 62 -19.29 -0.90 1.38
C SER A 62 -19.40 0.54 0.86
N GLY A 63 -20.64 1.00 0.70
CA GLY A 63 -20.94 2.37 0.25
C GLY A 63 -20.69 2.61 -1.24
N GLY A 64 -20.74 1.55 -2.06
CA GLY A 64 -20.53 1.67 -3.51
C GLY A 64 -19.11 2.10 -3.88
N ARG A 65 -18.13 1.85 -3.01
CA ARG A 65 -16.74 2.28 -3.22
C ARG A 65 -15.96 1.39 -4.18
N GLY A 66 -16.55 0.29 -4.63
CA GLY A 66 -15.93 -0.60 -5.60
C GLY A 66 -15.75 -2.01 -5.07
N SER A 67 -14.72 -2.69 -5.57
CA SER A 67 -14.29 -3.99 -5.08
C SER A 67 -12.78 -4.11 -5.08
N VAL A 68 -12.27 -4.98 -4.21
CA VAL A 68 -10.84 -5.25 -4.06
C VAL A 68 -10.56 -6.70 -4.40
N THR A 69 -9.44 -6.93 -5.06
CA THR A 69 -8.87 -8.25 -5.35
C THR A 69 -7.42 -8.26 -4.92
N ARG A 70 -6.91 -9.37 -4.41
CA ARG A 70 -5.52 -9.42 -3.95
C ARG A 70 -4.58 -9.37 -5.14
N TRP A 71 -3.70 -8.39 -5.16
CA TRP A 71 -2.64 -8.27 -6.17
C TRP A 71 -1.36 -8.96 -5.70
N ASP A 72 -0.96 -8.73 -4.44
CA ASP A 72 0.19 -9.39 -3.81
C ASP A 72 -0.02 -9.50 -2.29
N ARG A 73 0.75 -10.37 -1.65
CA ARG A 73 0.84 -10.47 -0.19
C ARG A 73 2.19 -11.04 0.20
N GLY A 74 2.56 -10.81 1.45
CA GLY A 74 3.74 -11.44 2.02
C GLY A 74 4.10 -10.89 3.37
N THR A 75 5.39 -10.92 3.66
CA THR A 75 5.97 -10.32 4.86
C THR A 75 6.86 -9.15 4.50
N CYS A 76 7.02 -8.23 5.44
CA CYS A 76 7.93 -7.11 5.31
C CYS A 76 8.73 -6.88 6.60
N ALA A 77 9.87 -6.23 6.45
CA ALA A 77 10.65 -5.68 7.54
C ALA A 77 10.79 -4.17 7.35
N VAL A 78 10.54 -3.40 8.40
CA VAL A 78 10.76 -1.95 8.40
C VAL A 78 12.25 -1.70 8.58
N GLU A 79 12.91 -1.19 7.55
CA GLU A 79 14.32 -0.83 7.62
C GLU A 79 14.51 0.59 8.16
N ARG A 80 13.64 1.51 7.75
CA ARG A 80 13.65 2.91 8.19
C ARG A 80 12.23 3.47 8.20
N ARG A 81 11.89 4.23 9.23
CA ARG A 81 10.62 4.96 9.33
C ARG A 81 10.83 6.29 10.03
N SER A 82 10.32 7.35 9.43
CA SER A 82 10.21 8.70 9.99
C SER A 82 8.88 9.32 9.53
N ASP A 83 8.65 10.58 9.86
CA ASP A 83 7.46 11.29 9.39
C ASP A 83 7.44 11.42 7.88
N ALA A 84 8.59 11.58 7.22
CA ALA A 84 8.69 11.86 5.78
C ALA A 84 9.15 10.67 4.95
N GLU A 85 9.44 9.53 5.57
CA GLU A 85 10.08 8.42 4.89
C GLU A 85 9.72 7.07 5.51
N LEU A 86 9.53 6.08 4.63
CA LEU A 86 9.37 4.68 4.98
C LEU A 86 10.15 3.81 3.99
N VAL A 87 10.99 2.92 4.50
CA VAL A 87 11.75 1.93 3.72
C VAL A 87 11.41 0.54 4.25
N LEU A 88 10.96 -0.33 3.35
CA LEU A 88 10.55 -1.69 3.65
C LEU A 88 11.37 -2.68 2.82
N SER A 89 11.81 -3.76 3.45
CA SER A 89 12.22 -4.98 2.74
C SER A 89 11.00 -5.89 2.59
N LEU A 90 10.61 -6.20 1.36
CA LEU A 90 9.42 -6.97 1.00
C LEU A 90 9.81 -8.39 0.60
N ALA A 91 9.03 -9.36 1.08
CA ALA A 91 9.08 -10.76 0.69
C ALA A 91 7.65 -11.26 0.45
N GLY A 92 7.13 -10.99 -0.75
CA GLY A 92 5.82 -11.46 -1.23
C GLY A 92 5.91 -12.33 -2.47
N ASP A 93 4.74 -12.63 -3.03
CA ASP A 93 4.60 -13.49 -4.20
C ASP A 93 5.04 -12.77 -5.48
N LYS A 94 4.89 -11.44 -5.53
CA LYS A 94 5.34 -10.59 -6.65
C LYS A 94 6.47 -9.63 -6.25
N LEU A 95 6.32 -8.93 -5.13
CA LEU A 95 7.30 -7.98 -4.63
C LEU A 95 8.30 -8.68 -3.70
N ALA A 96 9.52 -8.85 -4.19
CA ALA A 96 10.68 -9.36 -3.46
C ALA A 96 11.87 -8.38 -3.61
N GLY A 97 12.03 -7.46 -2.66
CA GLY A 97 13.00 -6.38 -2.77
C GLY A 97 12.74 -5.20 -1.83
N ARG A 98 13.40 -4.07 -2.07
CA ARG A 98 13.28 -2.87 -1.23
C ARG A 98 12.27 -1.89 -1.82
N ALA A 99 11.20 -1.59 -1.09
CA ALA A 99 10.29 -0.50 -1.42
C ALA A 99 10.58 0.74 -0.58
N THR A 100 10.39 1.92 -1.16
CA THR A 100 10.56 3.22 -0.51
C THR A 100 9.35 4.12 -0.74
N LEU A 101 8.92 4.79 0.32
CA LEU A 101 7.88 5.80 0.35
C LEU A 101 8.49 7.09 0.89
N MET A 102 8.50 8.15 0.08
CA MET A 102 9.02 9.48 0.47
C MET A 102 7.91 10.52 0.38
N ARG A 103 7.58 11.19 1.48
CA ARG A 103 6.57 12.25 1.48
C ARG A 103 7.02 13.42 0.60
N LEU A 104 6.13 13.94 -0.22
CA LEU A 104 6.41 15.13 -1.04
C LEU A 104 6.46 16.38 -0.13
N PRO A 105 7.32 17.36 -0.44
CA PRO A 105 7.37 18.62 0.31
C PRO A 105 6.00 19.30 0.35
N ASP A 106 5.63 19.85 1.50
CA ASP A 106 4.39 20.62 1.74
C ASP A 106 3.05 19.88 1.43
N GLU A 107 3.08 18.59 1.08
CA GLU A 107 1.90 17.78 0.81
C GLU A 107 1.79 16.63 1.83
N PRO A 108 1.05 16.79 2.95
CA PRO A 108 1.07 15.85 4.07
C PRO A 108 0.57 14.44 3.70
N THR A 109 -0.30 14.34 2.70
CA THR A 109 -0.93 13.09 2.26
C THR A 109 -0.30 12.49 1.01
N ARG A 110 0.64 13.17 0.34
CA ARG A 110 1.21 12.68 -0.92
C ARG A 110 2.66 12.26 -0.76
N TRP A 111 2.92 11.08 -1.29
CA TRP A 111 4.18 10.39 -1.19
C TRP A 111 4.61 9.93 -2.58
N ARG A 112 5.90 9.66 -2.73
CA ARG A 112 6.48 9.00 -3.89
C ARG A 112 6.80 7.57 -3.49
N PHE A 113 6.22 6.61 -4.19
CA PHE A 113 6.52 5.20 -4.07
C PHE A 113 7.50 4.77 -5.17
N SER A 114 8.50 3.97 -4.80
CA SER A 114 9.36 3.23 -5.72
C SER A 114 9.71 1.87 -5.11
N TYR A 115 9.90 0.87 -5.97
CA TYR A 115 10.24 -0.50 -5.64
C TYR A 115 11.30 -1.00 -6.63
#